data_AF-A0A2E0PS27-F1
#
_entry.id   AF-A0A2E0PS27-F1
#
_cell.length_a   1.000
_cell.length_b   1.000
_cell.length_c   1.000
_cell.angle_alpha   90.00
_cell.angle_beta   90.00
_cell.angle_gamma   90.00
#
_symmetry.space_group_name_H-M   'P 1'
#
loop_
_entity.id
_entity.type
_entity.pdbx_description
1 polymer ?
#
loop_
_entity_poly.entity_id
_entity_poly.type
_entity_poly.pdbx_seq_one_letter_code
_entity_poly.pdbx_strand_id
1 'polypeptide(L)'
;MGDLDLQARADEHGISKETEPDVSAIKEFLDEVEAPEPLSNNLSGDPMAESWLQILLTLVVREHGSSSLPLGTIEYLVGERMNREGIDLELFLDRLWMMGRLEKVYGGEEVGYSPNPSWLEMR
;
A
#
# COMPACT_ATOMS: atom_id res chain seq x y z
N MET A 1 35.06 3.34 -27.88
CA MET A 1 33.66 3.57 -28.30
C MET A 1 32.81 2.49 -27.68
N GLY A 2 31.84 2.89 -26.86
CA GLY A 2 30.93 2.00 -26.15
C GLY A 2 30.75 2.38 -24.68
N ASP A 3 30.62 3.67 -24.40
CA ASP A 3 30.14 4.16 -23.12
C ASP A 3 28.63 3.85 -23.08
N LEU A 4 28.26 2.86 -22.29
CA LEU A 4 26.86 2.49 -22.10
C LEU A 4 26.29 3.42 -21.03
N ASP A 5 25.87 4.58 -21.49
CA ASP A 5 25.02 5.51 -20.77
C ASP A 5 23.67 4.83 -20.49
N LEU A 6 23.60 4.07 -19.39
CA LEU A 6 22.39 3.40 -18.92
C LEU A 6 21.40 4.35 -18.22
N GLN A 7 21.61 5.67 -18.31
CA GLN A 7 20.78 6.67 -17.63
C GLN A 7 19.61 7.22 -18.44
N ALA A 8 19.31 6.72 -19.65
CA ALA A 8 18.42 7.45 -20.58
C ALA A 8 17.15 6.73 -21.06
N ARG A 9 16.59 5.75 -20.32
CA ARG A 9 15.28 5.15 -20.69
C ARG A 9 14.36 4.83 -19.52
N ALA A 10 14.04 5.85 -18.73
CA ALA A 10 12.91 5.80 -17.79
C ALA A 10 11.95 7.00 -17.92
N ASP A 11 12.06 7.81 -18.98
CA ASP A 11 11.28 9.05 -19.16
C ASP A 11 10.14 8.92 -20.20
N GLU A 12 9.50 7.75 -20.34
CA GLU A 12 8.41 7.59 -21.33
C GLU A 12 7.07 7.09 -20.78
N HIS A 13 6.87 7.08 -19.45
CA HIS A 13 5.58 6.71 -18.86
C HIS A 13 5.16 7.65 -17.74
N GLY A 14 4.86 8.92 -18.06
CA GLY A 14 4.01 9.79 -17.23
C GLY A 14 4.24 9.71 -15.71
N ILE A 15 5.49 9.56 -15.28
CA ILE A 15 5.83 9.35 -13.87
C ILE A 15 5.71 10.73 -13.24
N SER A 16 4.50 11.08 -12.81
CA SER A 16 4.34 12.01 -11.70
C SER A 16 5.37 11.59 -10.68
N LYS A 17 6.37 12.44 -10.39
CA LYS A 17 7.37 12.17 -9.36
C LYS A 17 6.64 11.57 -8.16
N GLU A 18 6.81 10.28 -7.94
CA GLU A 18 6.32 9.62 -6.74
C GLU A 18 6.95 10.40 -5.59
N THR A 19 6.14 11.20 -4.91
CA THR A 19 6.58 11.89 -3.71
C THR A 19 6.50 10.88 -2.60
N GLU A 20 7.59 10.76 -1.82
CA GLU A 20 7.56 9.92 -0.64
C GLU A 20 6.36 10.30 0.24
N PRO A 21 5.58 9.31 0.72
CA PRO A 21 4.39 9.56 1.51
C PRO A 21 4.74 10.25 2.84
N ASP A 22 3.96 11.27 3.22
CA ASP A 22 4.11 11.93 4.52
C ASP A 22 3.47 11.05 5.61
N VAL A 23 4.29 10.18 6.20
CA VAL A 23 3.86 9.21 7.22
C VAL A 23 3.21 9.90 8.43
N SER A 24 3.65 11.10 8.81
CA SER A 24 3.08 11.83 9.94
C SER A 24 1.67 12.34 9.62
N ALA A 25 1.48 12.95 8.45
CA ALA A 25 0.17 13.42 8.00
C ALA A 25 -0.82 12.25 7.82
N ILE A 26 -0.37 11.13 7.25
CA ILE A 26 -1.18 9.92 7.10
C ILE A 26 -1.63 9.38 8.46
N LYS A 27 -0.71 9.34 9.44
CA LYS A 27 -1.04 8.88 10.79
C LYS A 27 -2.10 9.77 11.46
N GLU A 28 -1.93 11.09 11.38
CA GLU A 28 -2.90 12.04 11.93
C GLU A 28 -4.30 11.82 11.34
N PHE A 29 -4.39 11.68 10.01
CA PHE A 29 -5.65 11.36 9.34
C PHE A 29 -6.28 10.06 9.84
N LEU A 30 -5.48 8.99 9.97
CA LEU A 30 -5.96 7.68 10.45
C LEU A 30 -6.37 7.70 11.93
N ASP A 31 -5.81 8.59 12.74
CA ASP A 31 -6.18 8.77 14.14
C ASP A 31 -7.52 9.54 14.27
N GLU A 32 -7.88 10.37 13.29
CA GLU A 32 -9.14 11.13 13.26
C GLU A 32 -10.31 10.41 12.57
N VAL A 33 -10.01 9.49 11.65
CA VAL A 33 -11.05 8.78 10.89
C VAL A 33 -11.85 7.83 11.80
N GLU A 34 -13.18 7.84 11.64
CA GLU A 34 -14.04 6.84 12.27
C GLU A 34 -13.68 5.43 11.75
N ALA A 35 -13.76 4.43 12.62
CA ALA A 35 -13.52 3.05 12.23
C ALA A 35 -14.46 2.66 11.07
N PRO A 36 -13.94 2.07 9.98
CA PRO A 36 -14.77 1.67 8.87
C PRO A 36 -15.69 0.52 9.22
N GLU A 37 -16.76 0.37 8.45
CA GLU A 37 -17.51 -0.88 8.40
C GLU A 37 -16.65 -2.00 7.80
N PRO A 38 -16.78 -3.25 8.29
CA PRO A 38 -16.11 -4.39 7.69
C PRO A 38 -16.63 -4.62 6.27
N LEU A 39 -15.74 -5.03 5.35
CA LEU A 39 -16.16 -5.37 4.00
C LEU A 39 -17.21 -6.50 4.02
N SER A 40 -18.20 -6.41 3.12
CA SER A 40 -19.28 -7.41 3.04
C SER A 40 -18.79 -8.77 2.53
N ASN A 41 -17.64 -8.83 1.87
CA ASN A 41 -17.00 -10.06 1.47
C ASN A 41 -15.84 -10.40 2.44
N ASN A 42 -15.70 -11.67 2.79
CA ASN A 42 -14.61 -12.16 3.64
C ASN A 42 -13.58 -12.96 2.84
N LEU A 43 -13.05 -12.35 1.78
CA LEU A 43 -12.09 -13.03 0.90
C LEU A 43 -10.68 -13.08 1.51
N SER A 44 -10.31 -12.07 2.30
CA SER A 44 -9.02 -11.99 2.99
C SER A 44 -8.97 -12.73 4.33
N GLY A 45 -10.10 -13.23 4.83
CA GLY A 45 -10.22 -13.85 6.15
C GLY A 45 -10.42 -12.84 7.29
N ASP A 46 -10.25 -11.54 7.02
CA ASP A 46 -10.42 -10.45 7.98
C ASP A 46 -10.95 -9.19 7.28
N PRO A 47 -12.28 -9.04 7.16
CA PRO A 47 -12.89 -7.94 6.41
C PRO A 47 -12.65 -6.57 7.04
N MET A 48 -12.43 -6.51 8.36
CA MET A 48 -12.16 -5.26 9.07
C MET A 48 -10.73 -4.80 8.81
N ALA A 49 -9.75 -5.72 8.90
CA ALA A 49 -8.37 -5.39 8.59
C ALA A 49 -8.23 -4.91 7.13
N GLU A 50 -8.95 -5.55 6.21
CA GLU A 50 -8.96 -5.13 4.82
C GLU A 50 -9.54 -3.73 4.62
N SER A 51 -10.61 -3.36 5.34
CA SER A 51 -11.16 -1.99 5.29
C SER A 51 -10.13 -0.94 5.72
N TRP A 52 -9.38 -1.20 6.80
CA TRP A 52 -8.31 -0.29 7.25
C TRP A 52 -7.19 -0.15 6.22
N LEU A 53 -6.74 -1.25 5.65
CA LEU A 53 -5.74 -1.22 4.59
C LEU A 53 -6.24 -0.47 3.35
N GLN A 54 -7.50 -0.63 2.98
CA GLN A 54 -8.10 0.12 1.87
C GLN A 54 -8.12 1.63 2.14
N ILE A 55 -8.42 2.08 3.37
CA ILE A 55 -8.35 3.51 3.72
C ILE A 55 -6.92 4.02 3.53
N LEU A 56 -5.94 3.34 4.11
CA LEU A 56 -4.53 3.72 4.03
C LEU A 56 -4.06 3.83 2.58
N LEU A 57 -4.26 2.77 1.78
CA LEU A 57 -3.76 2.75 0.41
C LEU A 57 -4.55 3.70 -0.51
N THR A 58 -5.83 3.95 -0.24
CA THR A 58 -6.60 4.98 -0.95
C THR A 58 -6.06 6.37 -0.67
N LEU A 59 -5.70 6.66 0.58
CA LEU A 59 -5.12 7.94 0.97
C LEU A 59 -3.79 8.16 0.24
N VAL A 60 -2.88 7.18 0.30
CA VAL A 60 -1.59 7.25 -0.38
C VAL A 60 -1.75 7.42 -1.89
N VAL A 61 -2.67 6.67 -2.52
CA VAL A 61 -2.91 6.81 -3.96
C VAL A 61 -3.43 8.20 -4.35
N ARG A 62 -4.33 8.77 -3.54
CA ARG A 62 -4.91 10.09 -3.81
C ARG A 62 -3.91 11.22 -3.63
N GLU A 63 -3.04 11.14 -2.63
CA GLU A 63 -2.13 12.22 -2.27
C GLU A 63 -0.78 12.14 -2.99
N HIS A 64 -0.30 10.93 -3.27
CA HIS A 64 1.06 10.69 -3.75
C HIS A 64 1.12 9.96 -5.11
N GLY A 65 -0.02 9.58 -5.70
CA GLY A 65 -0.07 8.75 -6.91
C GLY A 65 0.15 7.26 -6.60
N SER A 66 0.54 6.43 -7.57
CA SER A 66 0.75 4.98 -7.39
C SER A 66 1.97 4.61 -6.52
N SER A 67 2.09 5.19 -5.33
CA SER A 67 3.16 4.92 -4.38
C SER A 67 2.89 3.63 -3.61
N SER A 68 3.90 2.77 -3.55
CA SER A 68 3.93 1.64 -2.62
C SER A 68 4.29 2.09 -1.21
N LEU A 69 3.83 1.36 -0.20
CA LEU A 69 4.28 1.52 1.18
C LEU A 69 5.15 0.33 1.62
N PRO A 70 6.32 0.58 2.22
CA PRO A 70 7.12 -0.46 2.88
C PRO A 70 6.33 -1.19 3.99
N LEU A 71 6.59 -2.50 4.19
CA LEU A 71 5.91 -3.33 5.20
C LEU A 71 5.88 -2.69 6.59
N GLY A 72 7.02 -2.22 7.09
CA GLY A 72 7.14 -1.59 8.40
C GLY A 72 6.37 -0.26 8.48
N THR A 73 6.24 0.47 7.38
CA THR A 73 5.37 1.66 7.33
C THR A 73 3.89 1.30 7.44
N ILE A 74 3.46 0.23 6.75
CA ILE A 74 2.07 -0.27 6.87
C ILE A 74 1.80 -0.71 8.30
N GLU A 75 2.72 -1.47 8.89
CA GLU A 75 2.64 -1.92 10.28
C GLU A 75 2.48 -0.74 11.25
N TYR A 76 3.34 0.27 11.12
CA TYR A 76 3.29 1.46 11.96
C TYR A 76 1.96 2.22 11.87
N LEU A 77 1.37 2.31 10.67
CA LEU A 77 0.17 3.12 10.44
C LEU A 77 -1.12 2.40 10.84
N VAL A 78 -1.23 1.10 10.54
CA VAL A 78 -2.48 0.35 10.67
C VAL A 78 -2.36 -0.99 11.42
N GLY A 79 -1.15 -1.43 11.79
CA GLY A 79 -0.92 -2.72 12.46
C GLY A 79 -1.75 -2.91 13.73
N GLU A 80 -1.74 -1.91 14.63
CA GLU A 80 -2.56 -1.92 15.85
C GLU A 80 -4.06 -2.02 15.55
N ARG A 81 -4.55 -1.27 14.54
CA ARG A 81 -5.97 -1.24 14.14
C ARG A 81 -6.43 -2.57 13.53
N MET A 82 -5.53 -3.24 12.83
CA MET A 82 -5.77 -4.56 12.23
C MET A 82 -5.49 -5.70 13.21
N ASN A 83 -4.92 -5.42 14.39
CA ASN A 83 -4.40 -6.40 15.33
C ASN A 83 -3.43 -7.39 14.65
N ARG A 84 -2.49 -6.86 13.87
CA ARG A 84 -1.53 -7.62 13.05
C ARG A 84 -0.16 -6.93 13.03
N GLU A 85 0.86 -7.70 13.39
CA GLU A 85 2.25 -7.25 13.45
C GLU A 85 3.18 -8.37 12.96
N GLY A 86 4.38 -7.99 12.50
CA GLY A 86 5.42 -8.86 11.98
C GLY A 86 4.90 -9.85 10.93
N ILE A 87 5.12 -11.14 11.20
CA ILE A 87 4.76 -12.23 10.28
C ILE A 87 3.24 -12.30 10.05
N ASP A 88 2.41 -11.97 11.04
CA ASP A 88 0.96 -12.05 10.88
C ASP A 88 0.42 -10.97 9.94
N LEU A 89 1.08 -9.80 9.90
CA LEU A 89 0.80 -8.76 8.93
C LEU A 89 1.30 -9.16 7.53
N GLU A 90 2.54 -9.65 7.44
CA GLU A 90 3.13 -10.07 6.16
C GLU A 90 2.28 -11.15 5.48
N LEU A 91 1.85 -12.19 6.22
CA LEU A 91 0.99 -13.24 5.69
C LEU A 91 -0.39 -12.74 5.22
N PHE A 92 -0.91 -11.71 5.90
CA PHE A 92 -2.17 -11.07 5.49
C PHE A 92 -2.01 -10.31 4.17
N LEU A 93 -0.96 -9.51 4.04
CA LEU A 93 -0.65 -8.76 2.81
C LEU A 93 -0.32 -9.70 1.65
N ASP A 94 0.40 -10.79 1.90
CA ASP A 94 0.70 -11.83 0.92
C ASP A 94 -0.55 -12.51 0.38
N ARG A 95 -1.53 -12.76 1.25
CA ARG A 95 -2.83 -13.29 0.83
C ARG A 95 -3.56 -12.31 -0.10
N LEU A 96 -3.57 -11.02 0.23
CA LEU A 96 -4.18 -10.01 -0.62
C LEU A 96 -3.47 -9.88 -1.97
N TRP A 97 -2.14 -9.96 -1.98
CA TRP A 97 -1.33 -10.01 -3.20
C TRP A 97 -1.66 -11.24 -4.06
N MET A 98 -1.74 -12.44 -3.48
CA MET A 98 -2.13 -13.65 -4.21
C MET A 98 -3.53 -13.56 -4.82
N MET A 99 -4.43 -12.76 -4.23
CA MET A 99 -5.77 -12.50 -4.76
C MET A 99 -5.80 -11.39 -5.82
N GLY A 100 -4.66 -10.81 -6.19
CA GLY A 100 -4.55 -9.72 -7.16
C GLY A 100 -5.02 -8.36 -6.64
N ARG A 101 -5.18 -8.21 -5.32
CA ARG A 101 -5.63 -6.96 -4.67
C ARG A 101 -4.48 -6.00 -4.42
N LEU A 102 -3.30 -6.55 -4.15
CA LEU A 102 -2.07 -5.81 -3.98
C LEU A 102 -1.05 -6.21 -5.05
N GLU A 103 -0.08 -5.34 -5.27
CA GLU A 103 1.16 -5.65 -5.96
C GLU A 103 2.33 -5.57 -4.98
N LYS A 104 3.33 -6.43 -5.15
CA LYS A 104 4.59 -6.36 -4.40
C LYS A 104 5.61 -5.54 -5.18
N VAL A 105 6.19 -4.56 -4.51
CA VAL A 105 7.24 -3.71 -5.07
C VAL A 105 8.56 -4.06 -4.40
N TYR A 106 9.55 -4.37 -5.23
CA TYR A 106 10.91 -4.71 -4.82
C TYR A 106 11.87 -3.60 -5.24
N GLY A 107 12.92 -3.35 -4.46
CA GLY A 107 13.95 -2.36 -4.78
C GLY A 107 14.31 -1.40 -3.64
N GLY A 108 13.56 -1.43 -2.53
CA GLY A 108 13.88 -0.76 -1.28
C GLY A 108 14.58 -1.66 -0.26
N GLU A 109 14.77 -1.16 0.97
CA GLU A 109 15.33 -1.93 2.09
C GLU A 109 14.40 -3.07 2.55
N GLU A 110 13.10 -2.92 2.31
CA GLU A 110 12.09 -3.95 2.56
C GLU A 110 11.08 -4.04 1.39
N VAL A 111 10.26 -5.10 1.40
CA VAL A 111 9.20 -5.28 0.41
C VAL A 111 8.12 -4.22 0.63
N GLY A 112 7.74 -3.52 -0.44
CA GLY A 112 6.63 -2.60 -0.47
C GLY A 112 5.36 -3.24 -1.02
N TYR A 113 4.21 -2.67 -0.66
CA TYR A 113 2.91 -3.05 -1.18
C TYR A 113 2.19 -1.83 -1.76
N SER A 114 1.63 -1.98 -2.95
CA SER A 114 0.75 -0.99 -3.59
C SER A 114 -0.61 -1.64 -3.87
N PRO A 115 -1.71 -0.87 -3.89
CA PRO A 115 -3.01 -1.40 -4.26
C PRO A 115 -3.07 -1.63 -5.77
N ASN A 116 -3.69 -2.74 -6.20
CA ASN A 116 -4.11 -2.87 -7.58
C ASN A 116 -5.27 -1.88 -7.84
N PRO A 117 -5.21 -1.02 -8.88
CA PRO A 117 -6.25 -0.04 -9.16
C PRO A 117 -7.65 -0.66 -9.27
N SER A 118 -7.75 -1.82 -9.92
CA SER A 118 -9.02 -2.53 -10.10
C SER A 118 -9.66 -2.96 -8.78
N TRP A 119 -8.87 -3.18 -7.72
CA TRP A 119 -9.39 -3.55 -6.41
C TRP A 119 -9.99 -2.36 -5.66
N LEU A 120 -9.41 -1.16 -5.81
CA LEU A 120 -9.96 0.06 -5.21
C LEU A 120 -11.24 0.53 -5.90
N GLU A 121 -11.41 0.22 -7.19
CA GLU A 121 -12.61 0.55 -7.98
C GLU A 121 -13.82 -0.33 -7.67
N MET A 122 -13.64 -1.48 -7.01
CA MET A 122 -14.69 -2.45 -6.71
C MET A 122 -15.61 -2.07 -5.52
N ARG A 123 -15.58 -0.82 -5.07
CA ARG A 123 -16.32 -0.35 -3.89
C ARG A 123 -17.78 -0.03 -4.17
#